data_AF-A0A7G9YB59-F1
#
_entry.id   AF-A0A7G9YB59-F1
#
_cell.length_a   1.000
_cell.length_b   1.000
_cell.length_c   1.000
_cell.angle_alpha   90.00
_cell.angle_beta   90.00
_cell.angle_gamma   90.00
#
_symmetry.space_group_name_H-M   'P 1'
#
loop_
_entity.id
_entity.type
_entity.pdbx_description
1 polymer ?
#
loop_
_entity_poly.entity_id
_entity_poly.type
_entity_poly.pdbx_seq_one_letter_code
_entity_poly.pdbx_strand_id
1 'polypeptide(L)'
;MVNYLNNIRDLLDLADKRIKERTPPRKRGPGRPTTDPANIAKTLLLQTYLESSNRLAERFLFLFQEKLGISIHFSYKTIERGYDRDRVNEILDEIIVITNESVGGKKETFSFDGTGFSASNKENYAYKRQKQNSKKRNKKAESASSVEKDPAYDSFSESNSTGTKKRFS
;
A
#
# COMPACT_ATOMS: atom_id res chain seq x y z
N MET A 1 20.64 -19.46 12.01
CA MET A 1 19.86 -18.61 12.94
C MET A 1 20.53 -17.28 13.23
N VAL A 2 21.83 -17.23 13.58
CA VAL A 2 22.55 -15.97 13.88
C VAL A 2 22.46 -14.93 12.74
N ASN A 3 22.67 -15.34 11.48
CA ASN A 3 22.58 -14.43 10.34
C ASN A 3 21.19 -13.78 10.21
N TYR A 4 20.12 -14.50 10.55
CA TYR A 4 18.75 -13.97 10.48
C TYR A 4 18.50 -12.90 11.55
N LEU A 5 18.99 -13.11 12.77
CA LEU A 5 18.87 -12.11 13.84
C LEU A 5 19.62 -10.82 13.50
N ASN A 6 20.81 -10.95 12.91
CA ASN A 6 21.57 -9.80 12.43
C ASN A 6 20.82 -9.09 11.28
N ASN A 7 20.28 -9.83 10.32
CA ASN A 7 19.48 -9.25 9.23
C ASN A 7 18.25 -8.49 9.76
N ILE A 8 17.51 -9.06 10.72
CA ILE A 8 16.35 -8.40 11.36
C ILE A 8 16.81 -7.09 12.00
N ARG A 9 17.90 -7.12 12.76
CA ARG A 9 18.45 -5.94 13.42
C ARG A 9 18.84 -4.87 12.41
N ASP A 10 19.69 -5.21 11.44
CA ASP A 10 20.29 -4.26 10.50
C ASP A 10 19.21 -3.62 9.61
N LEU A 11 18.23 -4.41 9.17
CA LEU A 11 17.11 -3.94 8.35
C LEU A 11 16.21 -2.96 9.11
N LEU A 12 15.89 -3.26 10.36
CA LEU A 12 15.06 -2.39 11.19
C LEU A 12 15.79 -1.14 11.64
N ASP A 13 17.07 -1.25 11.98
CA ASP A 13 17.91 -0.09 12.31
C ASP A 13 18.04 0.85 11.10
N LEU A 14 18.13 0.29 9.88
CA LEU A 14 18.09 1.06 8.64
C LEU A 14 16.74 1.75 8.42
N ALA A 15 15.62 1.03 8.60
CA ALA A 15 14.27 1.58 8.46
C ALA A 15 14.01 2.72 9.45
N ASP A 16 14.29 2.50 10.73
CA ASP A 16 14.13 3.50 11.78
C ASP A 16 15.03 4.73 11.55
N LYS A 17 16.26 4.52 11.06
CA LYS A 17 17.15 5.62 10.66
C LYS A 17 16.55 6.46 9.53
N ARG A 18 16.05 5.85 8.45
CA ARG A 18 15.42 6.57 7.33
C ARG A 18 14.20 7.37 7.76
N ILE A 19 13.38 6.81 8.65
CA ILE A 19 12.20 7.51 9.19
C ILE A 19 12.61 8.71 10.03
N LYS A 20 13.63 8.56 10.90
CA LYS A 20 14.16 9.64 11.73
C LYS A 20 14.80 10.77 10.91
N GLU A 21 15.43 10.45 9.78
CA GLU A 21 15.99 11.45 8.86
C GLU A 21 14.90 12.27 8.17
N ARG A 22 13.77 11.64 7.82
CA ARG A 22 12.64 12.31 7.13
C ARG A 22 11.71 13.04 8.09
N THR A 23 11.61 12.58 9.34
CA THR A 23 10.59 13.04 10.29
C THR A 23 11.21 13.78 11.47
N PRO A 24 10.81 15.03 11.75
CA PRO A 24 11.31 15.74 12.91
C PRO A 24 10.92 15.02 14.22
N PRO A 25 11.76 15.13 15.28
CA PRO A 25 11.47 14.49 16.55
C PRO A 25 10.17 15.05 17.15
N ARG A 26 9.21 14.16 17.42
CA ARG A 26 7.96 14.55 18.09
C ARG A 26 8.24 14.89 19.56
N LYS A 27 7.63 15.97 20.05
CA LYS A 27 7.68 16.33 21.47
C LYS A 27 7.02 15.23 22.29
N ARG A 28 7.72 14.76 23.33
CA ARG A 28 7.19 13.77 24.27
C ARG A 28 6.24 14.46 25.24
N GLY A 29 5.05 13.89 25.42
CA GLY A 29 4.14 14.28 26.49
C GLY A 29 4.62 13.77 27.86
N PRO A 30 4.00 14.24 28.96
CA PRO A 30 4.26 13.70 30.29
C PRO A 30 3.85 12.22 30.38
N GLY A 31 4.65 11.42 31.09
CA GLY A 31 4.34 10.00 31.32
C GLY A 31 5.56 9.09 31.37
N ARG A 32 5.32 7.77 31.48
CA ARG A 32 6.37 6.75 31.48
C ARG A 32 7.11 6.77 30.13
N PRO A 33 8.46 6.64 30.12
CA PRO A 33 9.21 6.47 28.89
C PRO A 33 8.63 5.31 28.08
N THR A 34 8.18 5.60 26.86
CA THR A 34 7.62 4.58 25.99
C THR A 34 8.74 3.66 25.52
N THR A 35 8.48 2.35 25.53
CA THR A 35 9.35 1.38 24.86
C THR A 35 9.58 1.81 23.42
N ASP A 36 10.84 1.76 22.99
CA ASP A 36 11.26 2.14 21.65
C ASP A 36 10.52 1.31 20.58
N PRO A 37 9.83 1.94 19.62
CA PRO A 37 9.05 1.23 18.61
C PRO A 37 9.89 0.30 17.74
N ALA A 38 11.16 0.65 17.44
CA ALA A 38 12.05 -0.21 16.67
C ALA A 38 12.32 -1.54 17.38
N ASN A 39 12.55 -1.51 18.71
CA ASN A 39 12.72 -2.73 19.50
C ASN A 39 11.47 -3.63 19.54
N ILE A 40 10.28 -3.03 19.52
CA ILE A 40 9.02 -3.78 19.41
C ILE A 40 8.92 -4.43 18.03
N ALA A 41 9.21 -3.68 16.96
CA ALA A 41 9.22 -4.21 15.59
C ALA A 41 10.21 -5.37 15.42
N LYS A 42 11.41 -5.28 16.02
CA LYS A 42 12.41 -6.38 16.04
C LYS A 42 11.82 -7.64 16.65
N THR A 43 11.09 -7.48 17.74
CA THR A 43 10.49 -8.60 18.47
C THR A 43 9.30 -9.19 17.71
N LEU A 44 8.49 -8.35 17.05
CA LEU A 44 7.39 -8.80 16.19
C LEU A 44 7.89 -9.58 14.98
N LEU A 45 8.93 -9.09 14.30
CA LEU A 45 9.51 -9.82 13.16
C LEU A 45 10.14 -11.14 13.60
N LEU A 46 10.84 -11.16 14.75
CA LEU A 46 11.33 -12.40 15.32
C LEU A 46 10.19 -13.37 15.66
N GLN A 47 9.10 -12.87 16.25
CA GLN A 47 7.93 -13.66 16.59
C GLN A 47 7.31 -14.31 15.35
N THR A 48 7.11 -13.54 14.29
CA THR A 48 6.54 -14.00 13.02
C THR A 48 7.46 -15.03 12.36
N TYR A 49 8.77 -14.79 12.35
CA TYR A 49 9.74 -15.72 11.79
C TYR A 49 9.78 -17.07 12.52
N LEU A 50 9.62 -17.06 13.85
CA LEU A 50 9.60 -18.27 14.67
C LEU A 50 8.20 -18.87 14.86
N GLU A 51 7.18 -18.29 14.21
CA GLU A 51 5.77 -18.69 14.33
C GLU A 51 5.32 -18.89 15.78
N SER A 52 5.74 -17.97 16.65
CA SER A 52 5.61 -18.14 18.10
C SER A 52 4.48 -17.31 18.71
N SER A 53 3.97 -17.75 19.86
CA SER A 53 2.99 -16.98 20.63
C SER A 53 3.63 -15.76 21.29
N ASN A 54 2.84 -14.72 21.62
CA ASN A 54 3.33 -13.51 22.29
C ASN A 54 4.14 -13.81 23.57
N ARG A 55 3.73 -14.83 24.34
CA ARG A 55 4.42 -15.25 25.56
C ARG A 55 5.76 -15.91 25.28
N LEU A 56 5.84 -16.71 24.21
CA LEU A 56 7.12 -17.28 23.78
C LEU A 56 8.02 -16.21 23.17
N ALA A 57 7.46 -15.23 22.45
CA ALA A 57 8.21 -14.09 21.92
C ALA A 57 8.88 -13.26 23.03
N GLU A 58 8.22 -13.07 24.18
CA GLU A 58 8.86 -12.44 25.36
C GLU A 58 10.07 -13.27 25.85
N ARG A 59 9.97 -14.59 25.86
CA ARG A 59 11.09 -15.47 26.21
C ARG A 59 12.22 -15.41 25.18
N PHE A 60 11.87 -15.36 23.89
CA PHE A 60 12.85 -15.22 22.83
C PHE A 60 13.53 -13.85 22.85
N LEU A 61 12.80 -12.79 23.20
CA LEU A 61 13.37 -11.48 23.46
C LEU A 61 14.44 -11.58 24.54
N PHE A 62 14.15 -12.21 25.68
CA PHE A 62 15.14 -12.41 26.74
C PHE A 62 16.40 -13.16 26.25
N LEU A 63 16.24 -14.18 25.40
CA LEU A 63 17.35 -14.98 24.88
C LEU A 63 18.18 -14.24 23.81
N PHE A 64 17.56 -13.42 22.97
CA PHE A 64 18.18 -12.84 21.78
C PHE A 64 18.34 -11.31 21.84
N GLN A 65 18.03 -10.68 22.98
CA GLN A 65 18.11 -9.22 23.16
C GLN A 65 19.48 -8.64 22.76
N GLU A 66 20.57 -9.32 23.11
CA GLU A 66 21.94 -8.86 22.81
C GLU A 66 22.18 -8.82 21.29
N LYS A 67 21.74 -9.86 20.57
CA LYS A 67 21.90 -9.94 19.12
C LYS A 67 21.03 -8.93 18.40
N LEU A 68 19.80 -8.72 18.88
CA LEU A 68 18.88 -7.72 18.35
C LEU A 68 19.29 -6.27 18.72
N GLY A 69 20.25 -6.09 19.63
CA GLY A 69 20.66 -4.78 20.11
C GLY A 69 19.60 -4.10 20.99
N ILE A 70 18.79 -4.88 21.68
CA ILE A 70 17.73 -4.40 22.58
C ILE A 70 18.28 -4.35 23.99
N SER A 71 18.31 -3.16 24.59
CA SER A 71 18.82 -2.96 25.95
C SER A 71 17.77 -3.14 27.05
N ILE A 72 16.49 -2.95 26.71
CA ILE A 72 15.39 -2.95 27.69
C ILE A 72 14.41 -4.05 27.34
N HIS A 73 14.22 -4.98 28.28
CA HIS A 73 13.19 -6.01 28.21
C HIS A 73 11.78 -5.41 28.39
N PHE A 74 10.79 -6.00 27.72
CA PHE A 74 9.38 -5.65 27.88
C PHE A 74 8.48 -6.87 27.81
N SER A 75 7.32 -6.78 28.47
CA SER A 75 6.39 -7.91 28.62
C SER A 75 5.67 -8.28 27.32
N TYR A 76 5.16 -9.51 27.23
CA TYR A 76 4.30 -9.97 26.14
C TYR A 76 3.11 -9.05 25.85
N LYS A 77 2.60 -8.32 26.84
CA LYS A 77 1.52 -7.32 26.64
C LYS A 77 1.95 -6.12 25.80
N THR A 78 3.23 -5.80 25.78
CA THR A 78 3.80 -4.79 24.89
C THR A 78 3.93 -5.33 23.46
N ILE A 79 4.28 -6.62 23.31
CA ILE A 79 4.35 -7.31 22.02
C ILE A 79 2.94 -7.43 21.41
N GLU A 80 1.96 -7.88 22.20
CA GLU A 80 0.56 -8.04 21.79
C GLU A 80 -0.02 -6.75 21.20
N ARG A 81 0.26 -5.61 21.84
CA ARG A 81 -0.18 -4.28 21.40
C ARG A 81 0.81 -3.62 20.44
N GLY A 82 1.75 -4.37 19.87
CA GLY A 82 2.80 -3.84 19.01
C GLY A 82 2.23 -3.24 17.73
N TYR A 83 1.31 -3.96 17.08
CA TYR A 83 0.62 -3.52 15.86
C TYR A 83 -0.35 -2.36 16.07
N ASP A 84 -0.82 -2.12 17.30
CA ASP A 84 -1.68 -0.98 17.62
C ASP A 84 -0.93 0.36 17.61
N ARG A 85 0.41 0.32 17.49
CA ARG A 85 1.25 1.52 17.54
C ARG A 85 1.58 1.99 16.13
N ASP A 86 1.11 3.18 15.79
CA ASP A 86 1.39 3.83 14.50
C ASP A 86 2.88 3.83 14.14
N ARG A 87 3.75 4.13 15.11
CA ARG A 87 5.21 4.14 14.90
C ARG A 87 5.81 2.78 14.57
N VAL A 88 5.23 1.69 15.09
CA VAL A 88 5.68 0.34 14.76
C VAL A 88 5.27 0.01 13.33
N ASN A 89 4.03 0.36 12.94
CA ASN A 89 3.54 0.15 11.58
C ASN A 89 4.34 0.98 10.55
N GLU A 90 4.65 2.25 10.85
CA GLU A 90 5.52 3.08 10.00
C GLU A 90 6.87 2.41 9.71
N ILE A 91 7.48 1.78 10.73
CA ILE A 91 8.74 1.05 10.58
C ILE A 91 8.56 -0.20 9.72
N LEU A 92 7.50 -0.98 9.96
CA LEU A 92 7.21 -2.18 9.17
C LEU A 92 6.92 -1.84 7.69
N ASP A 93 6.23 -0.73 7.43
CA ASP A 93 5.97 -0.25 6.08
C ASP A 93 7.27 0.14 5.36
N GLU A 94 8.17 0.87 6.04
CA GLU A 94 9.47 1.24 5.48
C GLU A 94 10.34 0.01 5.21
N ILE A 95 10.25 -1.06 6.01
CA ILE A 95 10.95 -2.32 5.71
C ILE A 95 10.53 -2.84 4.35
N ILE A 96 9.23 -2.84 4.04
CA ILE A 96 8.76 -3.39 2.77
C ILE A 96 9.19 -2.49 1.61
N VAL A 97 9.24 -1.16 1.82
CA VAL A 97 9.86 -0.23 0.87
C VAL A 97 11.32 -0.61 0.63
N ILE A 98 12.12 -0.80 1.68
CA ILE A 98 13.54 -1.16 1.57
C ILE A 98 13.72 -2.50 0.85
N THR A 99 12.91 -3.52 1.14
CA THR A 99 13.03 -4.82 0.48
C THR A 99 12.65 -4.79 -0.99
N ASN A 100 11.79 -3.85 -1.38
CA ASN A 100 11.34 -3.66 -2.75
C ASN A 100 12.18 -2.63 -3.54
N GLU A 101 13.08 -1.91 -2.89
CA GLU A 101 14.00 -1.00 -3.55
C GLU A 101 14.99 -1.78 -4.43
N SER A 102 15.15 -1.33 -5.68
CA SER A 102 16.13 -1.93 -6.59
C SER A 102 17.55 -1.66 -6.10
N VAL A 103 18.31 -2.70 -5.81
CA VAL A 103 19.74 -2.56 -5.55
C VAL A 103 20.45 -2.24 -6.88
N GLY A 104 20.76 -0.96 -7.09
CA GLY A 104 21.62 -0.48 -8.17
C GLY A 104 21.03 -0.49 -9.58
N GLY A 105 19.71 -0.35 -9.73
CA GLY A 105 19.05 -0.23 -11.04
C GLY A 105 19.16 -1.48 -11.94
N LYS A 106 19.65 -2.61 -11.41
CA LYS A 106 19.89 -3.84 -12.17
C LYS A 106 18.63 -4.64 -12.48
N LYS A 107 17.51 -4.28 -11.88
CA LYS A 107 16.20 -4.88 -12.12
C LYS A 107 15.21 -3.76 -12.43
N GLU A 108 14.78 -3.69 -13.69
CA GLU A 108 13.77 -2.73 -14.16
C GLU A 108 12.35 -3.30 -14.06
N THR A 109 12.21 -4.63 -14.00
CA THR A 109 10.94 -5.34 -13.95
C THR A 109 10.70 -5.95 -12.57
N PHE A 110 9.81 -5.33 -11.80
CA PHE A 110 9.26 -5.87 -10.57
C PHE A 110 7.88 -6.46 -10.89
N SER A 111 7.75 -7.79 -10.78
CA SER A 111 6.43 -8.41 -10.75
C SER A 111 5.71 -7.96 -9.47
N PHE A 112 4.44 -7.57 -9.60
CA PHE A 112 3.57 -7.25 -8.48
C PHE A 112 3.55 -8.45 -7.51
N ASP A 113 4.33 -8.36 -6.42
CA ASP A 113 4.22 -9.34 -5.36
C ASP A 113 2.87 -9.07 -4.68
N GLY A 114 2.12 -10.11 -4.33
CA GLY A 114 0.78 -9.97 -3.78
C GLY A 114 0.77 -9.35 -2.37
N THR A 115 1.81 -8.64 -1.93
CA THR A 115 1.96 -8.11 -0.55
C THR A 115 0.99 -6.98 -0.23
N GLY A 116 0.31 -6.42 -1.24
CA GLY A 116 -0.83 -5.54 -1.00
C GLY A 116 -0.48 -4.15 -0.46
N PHE A 117 0.74 -3.64 -0.72
CA PHE A 117 1.00 -2.20 -0.61
C PHE A 117 0.06 -1.44 -1.54
N SER A 118 -1.09 -1.05 -0.99
CA SER A 118 -2.12 -0.29 -1.66
C SER A 118 -1.70 1.18 -1.72
N ALA A 119 -0.53 1.48 -2.25
CA ALA A 119 -0.18 2.87 -2.54
C ALA A 119 -0.88 3.38 -3.82
N SER A 120 -1.22 2.50 -4.77
CA SER A 120 -2.02 2.83 -5.96
C SER A 120 -2.29 1.52 -6.73
N ASN A 121 -3.51 0.99 -6.82
CA ASN A 121 -4.41 1.30 -7.94
C ASN A 121 -5.84 0.79 -7.65
N LYS A 122 -6.34 0.93 -6.41
CA LYS A 122 -7.79 0.80 -6.18
C LYS A 122 -8.50 2.05 -6.71
N GLU A 123 -8.34 2.31 -8.00
CA GLU A 123 -9.30 3.15 -8.70
C GLU A 123 -10.64 2.43 -8.58
N ASN A 124 -11.46 2.95 -7.67
CA ASN A 124 -12.78 2.41 -7.40
C ASN A 124 -13.52 2.27 -8.74
N TYR A 125 -13.79 1.02 -9.16
CA TYR A 125 -14.44 0.74 -10.44
C TYR A 125 -15.75 1.54 -10.57
N ALA A 126 -16.45 1.74 -9.45
CA ALA A 126 -17.63 2.58 -9.37
C ALA A 126 -17.35 4.05 -9.72
N TYR A 127 -16.24 4.62 -9.24
CA TYR A 127 -15.82 6.00 -9.55
C TYR A 127 -15.49 6.17 -11.05
N LYS A 128 -14.77 5.21 -11.64
CA LYS A 128 -14.53 5.20 -13.10
C LYS A 128 -15.82 5.12 -13.90
N ARG A 129 -16.75 4.24 -13.52
CA ARG A 129 -18.06 4.11 -14.18
C ARG A 129 -18.90 5.37 -14.06
N GLN A 130 -18.89 6.02 -12.91
CA GLN A 130 -19.60 7.28 -12.70
C GLN A 130 -19.03 8.39 -13.58
N LYS A 131 -17.70 8.51 -13.68
CA LYS A 131 -17.03 9.52 -14.52
C LYS A 131 -17.22 9.27 -16.02
N GLN A 132 -17.36 8.02 -16.45
CA GLN A 132 -17.74 7.68 -17.83
C GLN A 132 -19.20 8.05 -18.13
N ASN A 133 -20.11 7.74 -17.20
CA ASN A 133 -21.53 8.04 -17.35
C ASN A 133 -21.80 9.55 -17.35
N SER A 134 -21.10 10.34 -16.53
CA SER A 134 -21.22 11.80 -16.54
C SER A 134 -20.72 12.40 -17.85
N LYS A 135 -19.57 11.96 -18.38
CA LYS A 135 -19.08 12.39 -19.70
C LYS A 135 -20.06 12.05 -20.83
N LYS A 136 -20.66 10.86 -20.82
CA LYS A 136 -21.67 10.45 -21.82
C LYS A 136 -22.94 11.30 -21.73
N ARG A 137 -23.38 11.65 -20.52
CA ARG A 137 -24.54 12.55 -20.31
C ARG A 137 -24.27 13.97 -20.80
N ASN A 138 -23.10 14.52 -20.49
CA ASN A 138 -22.73 15.88 -20.92
C ASN A 138 -22.61 15.97 -22.45
N LYS A 139 -22.01 14.96 -23.10
CA LYS A 139 -21.92 14.90 -24.56
C LYS A 139 -23.29 14.78 -25.24
N LYS A 140 -24.24 14.06 -24.61
CA LYS A 140 -25.63 13.94 -25.08
C LYS A 140 -26.41 15.25 -24.90
N ALA A 141 -26.15 15.99 -23.82
CA ALA A 141 -26.75 17.29 -23.55
C ALA A 141 -26.23 18.38 -24.51
N GLU A 142 -24.93 18.42 -24.79
CA GLU A 142 -24.35 19.31 -25.82
C GLU A 142 -24.96 19.03 -27.19
N SER A 143 -25.04 17.76 -27.61
CA SER A 143 -25.64 17.39 -28.89
C SER A 143 -27.15 17.62 -28.98
N ALA A 144 -27.85 17.72 -27.84
CA ALA A 144 -29.28 18.05 -27.82
C ALA A 144 -29.50 19.58 -27.85
N SER A 145 -28.64 20.35 -27.18
CA SER A 145 -28.68 21.81 -27.19
C SER A 145 -28.34 22.44 -28.55
N SER A 146 -27.61 21.71 -29.41
CA SER A 146 -27.31 22.11 -30.78
C SER A 146 -28.42 21.79 -31.79
N VAL A 147 -29.50 21.12 -31.38
CA VAL A 147 -30.58 20.67 -32.29
C VAL A 147 -31.86 21.51 -32.15
N GLU A 148 -31.97 22.40 -31.16
CA GLU A 148 -33.18 23.22 -30.92
C GLU A 148 -33.21 24.58 -31.66
N LYS A 149 -32.29 24.84 -32.59
CA LYS A 149 -32.39 25.98 -33.51
C LYS A 149 -32.23 25.51 -34.94
N ASP A 150 -33.34 25.10 -35.54
CA ASP A 150 -33.68 25.38 -36.94
C ASP A 150 -35.13 24.92 -37.19
N PRO A 151 -36.07 25.82 -37.57
CA PRO A 151 -37.42 25.41 -37.93
C PRO A 151 -37.43 24.81 -39.34
N ALA A 152 -38.29 23.81 -39.50
CA ALA A 152 -38.52 23.03 -40.70
C ALA A 152 -38.77 23.87 -41.96
N TYR A 153 -38.21 23.40 -43.09
CA TYR A 153 -38.81 23.57 -44.41
C TYR A 153 -38.76 22.24 -45.17
N ASP A 154 -39.95 21.83 -45.62
CA ASP A 154 -40.23 20.67 -46.47
C ASP A 154 -39.47 20.72 -47.80
N SER A 155 -39.03 19.55 -48.29
CA SER A 155 -39.10 19.16 -49.72
C SER A 155 -38.76 17.67 -49.88
N PHE A 156 -39.75 16.90 -50.31
CA PHE A 156 -39.64 15.51 -50.76
C PHE A 156 -38.92 15.39 -52.10
N SER A 157 -38.27 14.24 -52.36
CA SER A 157 -38.40 13.50 -53.62
C SER A 157 -38.00 12.02 -53.44
N GLU A 158 -38.85 11.15 -53.96
CA GLU A 158 -38.83 9.68 -54.03
C GLU A 158 -37.58 9.16 -54.79
N SER A 159 -37.16 7.89 -54.83
CA SER A 159 -37.88 6.62 -54.98
C SER A 159 -36.87 5.44 -54.92
N ASN A 160 -37.43 4.22 -54.83
CA ASN A 160 -36.84 2.92 -54.50
C ASN A 160 -35.77 2.35 -55.46
N SER A 161 -34.87 1.49 -54.95
CA SER A 161 -34.40 0.29 -55.67
C SER A 161 -33.66 -0.71 -54.75
N THR A 162 -33.91 -1.98 -55.04
CA THR A 162 -33.71 -3.24 -54.31
C THR A 162 -32.33 -3.91 -54.42
N GLY A 163 -31.99 -4.76 -53.42
CA GLY A 163 -31.16 -5.98 -53.56
C GLY A 163 -29.64 -5.77 -53.50
N THR A 164 -28.84 -6.51 -52.74
CA THR A 164 -28.73 -7.98 -52.73
C THR A 164 -27.79 -8.45 -51.59
N LYS A 165 -28.12 -9.60 -50.98
CA LYS A 165 -27.20 -10.38 -50.14
C LYS A 165 -26.06 -10.96 -51.00
N LYS A 166 -24.83 -10.97 -50.50
CA LYS A 166 -23.86 -12.03 -50.84
C LYS A 166 -22.88 -12.31 -49.71
N ARG A 167 -22.87 -13.60 -49.31
CA ARG A 167 -21.81 -14.29 -48.54
C ARG A 167 -20.48 -14.13 -49.28
N PHE A 168 -19.39 -14.01 -48.53
CA PHE A 168 -18.07 -14.42 -48.99
C PHE A 168 -17.52 -15.47 -48.03
N SER A 169 -16.87 -16.44 -48.67
CA SER A 169 -16.39 -17.74 -48.23
C SER A 169 -15.32 -17.69 -47.16
#